data_AF-A0A9P0PRY7-F1
#
_entry.id   AF-A0A9P0PRY7-F1
#
_cell.length_a   1.000
_cell.length_b   1.000
_cell.length_c   1.000
_cell.angle_alpha   90.00
_cell.angle_beta   90.00
_cell.angle_gamma   90.00
#
_symmetry.space_group_name_H-M   'P 1'
#
loop_
_entity.id
_entity.type
_entity.pdbx_description
1 polymer ?
#
loop_
_entity_poly.entity_id
_entity_poly.type
_entity_poly.pdbx_seq_one_letter_code
_entity_poly.pdbx_strand_id
1 'polypeptide(L)'
;MRLDKSGSSHTASFEIAFMIAKQKEPHTIGEEVIKPCILKATQIIQDAERKMKSISLSNNTVKLKIDDIAADIKSQIINKVK
;
A
#
# COMPACT_ATOMS: atom_id res chain seq x y z
N MET A 1 -4.13 -16.72 12.35
CA MET A 1 -3.42 -17.67 11.47
C MET A 1 -2.56 -16.85 10.51
N ARG A 2 -1.24 -16.95 10.59
CA ARG A 2 -0.33 -16.25 9.66
C ARG A 2 -0.39 -17.00 8.33
N LEU A 3 -1.01 -16.41 7.32
CA LEU A 3 -0.95 -16.93 5.95
C LEU A 3 0.46 -16.64 5.43
N ASP A 4 1.30 -17.66 5.36
CA ASP A 4 2.53 -17.58 4.58
C ASP A 4 2.17 -17.30 3.11
N LYS A 5 3.11 -16.76 2.33
CA LYS A 5 2.88 -16.33 0.94
C LYS A 5 2.35 -17.45 0.03
N SER A 6 2.51 -18.72 0.39
CA SER A 6 1.98 -19.84 -0.40
C SER A 6 0.51 -20.13 -0.09
N GLY A 7 0.04 -19.94 1.15
CA GLY A 7 -1.36 -20.16 1.53
C GLY A 7 -2.33 -19.14 0.94
N SER A 8 -1.89 -17.88 0.82
CA SER A 8 -2.72 -16.81 0.25
C SER A 8 -2.89 -16.93 -1.27
N SER A 9 -1.86 -17.36 -2.01
CA SER A 9 -1.95 -17.55 -3.46
C SER A 9 -2.88 -18.70 -3.85
N HIS A 10 -2.84 -19.80 -3.10
CA HIS A 10 -3.72 -20.95 -3.32
C HIS A 10 -5.19 -20.63 -3.03
N THR A 11 -5.47 -19.88 -1.96
CA THR A 11 -6.83 -19.46 -1.64
C THR A 11 -7.40 -18.54 -2.74
N ALA A 12 -6.57 -17.61 -3.22
CA ALA A 12 -6.97 -16.70 -4.29
C ALA A 12 -7.24 -17.43 -5.62
N SER A 13 -6.40 -18.38 -6.01
CA SER A 13 -6.63 -19.13 -7.26
C SER A 13 -7.88 -20.01 -7.20
N PHE A 14 -8.16 -20.63 -6.04
CA PHE A 14 -9.36 -21.42 -5.83
C PHE A 14 -10.64 -20.58 -5.97
N GLU A 15 -10.70 -19.43 -5.31
CA GLU A 15 -11.87 -18.54 -5.37
C GLU A 15 -12.09 -17.99 -6.79
N ILE A 16 -11.01 -17.61 -7.48
CA ILE A 16 -11.09 -17.17 -8.88
C ILE A 16 -11.62 -18.30 -9.78
N ALA A 17 -11.12 -19.53 -9.63
CA ALA A 17 -11.61 -20.68 -10.38
C ALA A 17 -13.10 -20.97 -10.09
N PHE A 18 -13.52 -20.87 -8.82
CA PHE A 18 -14.92 -21.02 -8.44
C PHE A 18 -15.82 -19.95 -9.10
N MET A 19 -15.40 -18.69 -9.11
CA MET A 19 -16.15 -17.61 -9.76
C MET A 19 -16.27 -17.80 -11.28
N ILE A 20 -15.18 -18.20 -11.95
CA ILE A 20 -15.18 -18.53 -13.39
C ILE A 20 -16.19 -19.64 -13.68
N ALA A 21 -16.13 -20.73 -12.91
CA ALA A 21 -17.03 -21.87 -13.06
C ALA A 21 -18.50 -21.47 -12.82
N LYS A 22 -18.76 -20.69 -11.76
CA LYS A 22 -20.10 -20.20 -11.42
C LYS A 22 -20.70 -19.32 -12.52
N GLN A 23 -19.88 -18.50 -13.17
CA GLN A 23 -20.33 -17.63 -14.28
C GLN A 23 -20.34 -18.35 -15.64
N LYS A 24 -19.94 -19.63 -15.70
CA LYS A 24 -19.84 -20.42 -16.93
C LYS A 24 -18.87 -19.82 -17.96
N GLU A 25 -17.83 -19.16 -17.47
CA GLU A 25 -16.78 -18.59 -18.31
C GLU A 25 -15.75 -19.67 -18.73
N PRO A 26 -15.03 -19.47 -19.85
CA PRO A 26 -13.92 -20.33 -20.23
C PRO A 26 -12.84 -20.37 -19.15
N HIS A 27 -12.28 -21.55 -18.86
CA HIS A 27 -11.21 -21.68 -17.86
C HIS A 27 -9.93 -20.91 -18.24
N THR A 28 -9.77 -20.53 -19.52
CA THR A 28 -8.65 -19.72 -20.02
C THR A 28 -8.72 -18.25 -19.58
N ILE A 29 -9.91 -17.72 -19.25
CA ILE A 29 -10.09 -16.30 -18.86
C ILE A 29 -9.27 -15.91 -17.63
N GLY A 30 -8.99 -16.89 -16.76
CA GLY A 30 -8.17 -16.72 -15.57
C GLY A 30 -6.75 -16.25 -15.91
N GLU A 31 -6.13 -16.87 -16.89
CA GLU A 31 -4.77 -16.56 -17.33
C GLU A 31 -4.73 -15.40 -18.33
N GLU A 32 -5.66 -15.40 -19.30
CA GLU A 32 -5.67 -14.43 -20.39
C GLU A 32 -6.09 -13.02 -19.94
N VAL A 33 -6.97 -12.91 -18.93
CA VAL A 33 -7.57 -11.62 -18.52
C VAL A 33 -7.43 -11.36 -17.03
N ILE A 34 -7.86 -12.28 -16.17
CA ILE A 34 -8.00 -11.99 -14.73
C ILE A 34 -6.62 -11.77 -14.07
N LYS A 35 -5.64 -12.64 -14.36
CA LYS A 35 -4.27 -12.51 -13.84
C LYS A 35 -3.58 -11.19 -14.25
N PRO A 36 -3.55 -10.78 -15.54
CA PRO A 36 -2.98 -9.50 -15.91
C PRO A 36 -3.74 -8.31 -15.31
N CYS A 37 -5.07 -8.37 -15.18
CA CYS A 37 -5.87 -7.34 -14.50
C CYS A 37 -5.48 -7.17 -13.03
N ILE A 38 -5.35 -8.27 -12.27
CA ILE A 38 -4.95 -8.23 -10.86
C ILE A 38 -3.54 -7.64 -10.72
N LEU A 39 -2.58 -8.06 -11.54
CA LEU A 39 -1.23 -7.50 -11.52
C LEU A 39 -1.22 -6.00 -11.81
N LYS A 40 -1.95 -5.55 -12.84
CA LYS A 40 -2.06 -4.13 -13.18
C LYS A 40 -2.73 -3.33 -12.06
N ALA A 41 -3.82 -3.86 -11.49
CA ALA A 41 -4.52 -3.24 -10.37
C ALA A 41 -3.61 -3.12 -9.14
N THR A 42 -2.84 -4.16 -8.79
CA THR A 42 -1.91 -4.09 -7.65
C THR A 42 -0.79 -3.06 -7.87
N GLN A 43 -0.33 -2.82 -9.10
CA GLN A 43 0.63 -1.75 -9.41
C GLN A 43 0.02 -0.34 -9.27
N ILE A 44 -1.27 -0.19 -9.61
CA ILE A 44 -2.01 1.07 -9.49
C ILE A 44 -2.41 1.33 -8.03
N ILE A 45 -2.74 0.28 -7.27
CA ILE A 45 -3.23 0.36 -5.90
C ILE A 45 -2.09 0.30 -4.87
N GLN A 46 -0.85 -0.10 -5.25
CA GLN A 46 0.33 0.01 -4.39
C GLN A 46 0.73 1.48 -4.16
N ASP A 47 -0.01 2.09 -3.26
CA ASP A 47 0.11 3.45 -2.77
C ASP A 47 1.34 3.63 -1.86
N ALA A 48 1.82 2.54 -1.23
CA ALA A 48 2.89 2.59 -0.23
C ALA A 48 4.26 2.97 -0.82
N GLU A 49 4.66 2.42 -1.96
CA GLU A 49 5.95 2.75 -2.59
C GLU A 49 5.96 4.20 -3.11
N ARG A 50 4.85 4.64 -3.73
CA ARG A 50 4.69 6.02 -4.19
C ARG A 50 4.65 7.01 -3.02
N LYS A 51 3.87 6.72 -1.97
CA LYS A 51 3.83 7.55 -0.76
C LYS A 51 5.20 7.64 -0.11
N MET A 52 5.91 6.52 0.04
CA MET A 52 7.28 6.51 0.58
C MET A 52 8.27 7.29 -0.28
N LYS A 53 8.21 7.18 -1.61
CA LYS A 53 9.04 7.97 -2.54
C LYS A 53 8.73 9.48 -2.48
N SER A 54 7.50 9.85 -2.17
CA SER A 54 7.10 11.26 -2.03
C SER A 54 7.54 11.91 -0.70
N ILE A 55 7.96 11.10 0.29
CA ILE A 55 8.51 11.64 1.54
C ILE A 55 9.91 12.17 1.27
N SER A 56 10.06 13.49 1.20
CA SER A 56 11.38 14.13 1.16
C SER A 56 12.09 13.96 2.50
N LEU A 57 13.19 13.21 2.47
CA LEU A 57 14.12 13.01 3.59
C LEU A 57 15.49 13.64 3.28
N SER A 58 15.55 14.63 2.38
CA SER A 58 16.80 15.35 2.12
C SER A 58 17.35 15.98 3.40
N ASN A 59 18.67 16.11 3.51
CA ASN A 59 19.32 16.70 4.69
C ASN A 59 18.71 18.06 5.06
N ASN A 60 18.44 18.89 4.05
CA ASN A 60 17.81 20.20 4.24
C ASN A 60 16.36 20.08 4.73
N THR A 61 15.57 19.17 4.16
CA THR A 61 14.18 18.95 4.59
C THR A 61 14.10 18.43 6.03
N VAL A 62 14.98 17.50 6.40
CA VAL A 62 15.02 16.94 7.76
C VAL A 62 15.43 18.02 8.77
N LYS A 63 16.46 18.81 8.44
CA LYS A 63 16.89 19.94 9.28
C LYS A 63 15.74 20.94 9.52
N LEU A 64 15.07 21.38 8.46
CA LEU A 64 13.94 22.32 8.57
C LEU A 64 12.82 21.78 9.45
N LYS A 65 12.46 20.49 9.30
CA LYS A 65 11.45 19.86 10.16
C LYS A 65 11.87 19.82 11.63
N ILE A 66 13.15 19.58 11.91
CA ILE A 66 13.67 19.60 13.29
C ILE A 66 13.57 21.03 13.86
N ASP A 67 13.94 22.04 13.08
CA ASP A 67 13.86 23.44 13.49
C ASP A 67 12.40 23.85 13.78
N ASP A 68 11.46 23.43 12.92
CA ASP A 68 10.02 23.66 13.11
C ASP A 68 9.49 22.99 14.39
N ILE A 69 9.88 21.74 14.65
CA ILE A 69 9.50 21.02 15.87
C ILE A 69 10.05 21.74 17.11
N ALA A 70 11.30 22.19 17.09
CA ALA A 70 11.90 22.92 18.20
C ALA A 70 11.17 24.24 18.47
N ALA A 71 10.78 24.95 17.42
CA ALA A 71 10.01 26.18 17.52
C ALA A 71 8.61 25.94 18.10
N ASP A 72 7.92 24.88 17.65
CA ASP A 72 6.60 24.52 18.15
C ASP A 72 6.63 24.14 19.64
N ILE A 73 7.57 23.29 20.06
CA ILE A 73 7.76 22.93 21.47
C ILE A 73 7.97 24.18 22.33
N LYS A 74 8.84 25.10 21.88
CA LYS A 74 9.09 26.36 22.58
C LYS A 74 7.81 27.18 22.72
N SER A 75 7.01 27.30 21.66
CA SER A 75 5.73 28.01 21.67
C SER A 75 4.74 27.39 22.65
N GLN A 76 4.60 26.06 22.65
CA GLN A 76 3.74 25.34 23.59
C GLN A 76 4.11 25.60 25.05
N ILE A 77 5.40 25.60 25.38
CA ILE A 77 5.88 25.89 26.74
C ILE A 77 5.55 27.34 27.13
N ILE A 78 5.85 28.30 26.25
CA ILE A 78 5.56 29.72 26.52
C ILE A 78 4.06 29.93 26.76
N ASN A 79 3.20 29.28 25.97
CA ASN A 79 1.75 29.41 26.13
C ASN A 79 1.21 28.75 27.41
N LYS A 80 1.91 27.75 27.96
CA LYS A 80 1.53 27.10 29.24
C LYS A 80 2.00 27.86 30.48
N VAL A 81 3.01 28.72 30.33
CA VAL A 81 3.59 29.52 31.42
C VAL A 81 2.98 30.92 31.49
N LYS A 82 2.27 31.35 30.44
CA LYS A 82 1.36 32.50 30.47
C LYS A 82 0.09 32.17 31.25
#